data_AF-A0A254RS29-F1
#
_entry.id   AF-A0A254RS29-F1
#
_cell.length_a   1.000
_cell.length_b   1.000
_cell.length_c   1.000
_cell.angle_alpha   90.00
_cell.angle_beta   90.00
_cell.angle_gamma   90.00
#
_symmetry.space_group_name_H-M   'P 1'
#
loop_
_entity.id
_entity.type
_entity.pdbx_description
1 polymer ?
#
loop_
_entity_poly.entity_id
_entity_poly.type
_entity_poly.pdbx_seq_one_letter_code
_entity_poly.pdbx_strand_id
1 'polypeptide(L)'
;MKNRISLFCLALFALHSALFADIVYQGKRVAAWPDEATPTFDNSRGLLKAIATQEKSHYAAPKGKIYSLTLLVDFTDKVAPVTINEVEDWLNKEGFNRDGCNGSVRDYYLDVSNGQLDLTNEVYGWYRAKHPKSWYEGLQGYSGSDSLMKEVFDYFDPQVDFSRYDNDKDGTTEAINIVYAGAGEVWGQGLWPHSGWSSERRDGVKLTHHQMTDMPGTFSIYVFVHESGHMIFGWPDLYWYGDYCTMGNRPSDKNPVAINDFYRADQGWIPFVDITSEDVNNATVLEVSKPGEFCYRYKNPERPEKEGLVWSYVQNTGRNKVLKGSGLLMQHYDFSIDGNSASDKLGLRIVHASSQGKSSDIEPNQWPDPGSTANTFFKSGTYSGFSDDAYPAIRWYSGSKTGLKITDIGTPGETLTFCIGENCSDPVSSSSSEPEQFSSSSVAPETSSSSSAPEISSSSSSTARIIISNIEKNGNGKPGNRIFNVLGQPVGARNANGTLPDLPKGIYVEIK
;
A
#
# COMPACT_ATOMS: atom_id res chain seq x y z
N MET A 1 33.46 -38.79 29.99
CA MET A 1 34.14 -37.48 30.07
C MET A 1 34.63 -37.09 28.68
N LYS A 2 34.22 -35.90 28.19
CA LYS A 2 34.80 -35.11 27.07
C LYS A 2 34.72 -35.77 25.67
N ASN A 3 34.37 -35.13 24.56
CA ASN A 3 33.93 -33.78 24.22
C ASN A 3 33.37 -33.85 22.77
N ARG A 4 32.31 -33.06 22.49
CA ARG A 4 31.90 -32.33 21.26
C ARG A 4 32.46 -32.81 19.90
N ILE A 5 31.65 -32.90 18.84
CA ILE A 5 31.20 -31.76 18.00
C ILE A 5 29.94 -32.18 17.21
N SER A 6 28.87 -31.39 17.28
CA SER A 6 27.73 -31.43 16.36
C SER A 6 27.92 -30.26 15.39
N LEU A 7 27.92 -30.56 14.09
CA LEU A 7 27.94 -29.60 13.00
C LEU A 7 26.62 -29.82 12.23
N PHE A 8 25.66 -28.92 12.39
CA PHE A 8 24.55 -28.78 11.45
C PHE A 8 24.29 -27.29 11.23
N CYS A 9 24.75 -26.81 10.08
CA CYS A 9 24.16 -25.66 9.40
C CYS A 9 22.71 -26.00 9.05
N LEU A 10 21.76 -25.11 9.36
CA LEU A 10 20.77 -24.64 8.38
C LEU A 10 19.91 -23.50 8.96
N ALA A 11 20.04 -22.34 8.31
CA ALA A 11 19.06 -21.29 8.11
C ALA A 11 18.04 -21.00 9.23
N LEU A 12 18.29 -19.91 9.97
CA LEU A 12 17.21 -19.09 10.54
C LEU A 12 16.37 -18.52 9.37
N PHE A 13 15.14 -18.99 9.21
CA PHE A 13 14.09 -18.16 8.60
C PHE A 13 13.41 -17.39 9.73
N ALA A 14 13.82 -16.14 9.90
CA ALA A 14 13.06 -15.15 10.65
C ALA A 14 11.83 -14.77 9.82
N LEU A 15 10.68 -15.38 10.10
CA LEU A 15 9.40 -14.90 9.59
C LEU A 15 9.04 -13.63 10.37
N HIS A 16 9.33 -12.48 9.77
CA HIS A 16 8.84 -11.20 10.22
C HIS A 16 7.32 -11.15 10.02
N SER A 17 6.59 -10.85 11.07
CA SER A 17 5.18 -10.50 11.03
C SER A 17 5.01 -9.17 10.30
N ALA A 18 4.72 -9.23 8.99
CA ALA A 18 4.24 -8.07 8.23
C ALA A 18 2.78 -7.82 8.63
N LEU A 19 2.57 -7.19 9.78
CA LEU A 19 1.24 -6.82 10.26
C LEU A 19 1.04 -5.33 10.00
N PHE A 20 0.00 -5.02 9.24
CA PHE A 20 -0.63 -3.69 9.14
C PHE A 20 -1.33 -3.40 10.47
N ALA A 21 -1.66 -2.14 10.72
CA ALA A 21 -2.63 -1.84 11.77
C ALA A 21 -4.03 -2.17 11.23
N ASP A 22 -4.95 -2.57 12.11
CA ASP A 22 -6.31 -2.93 11.73
C ASP A 22 -7.18 -1.65 11.63
N ILE A 23 -8.29 -1.66 10.88
CA ILE A 23 -9.36 -0.64 11.03
C ILE A 23 -10.41 -1.19 11.99
N VAL A 24 -10.84 -0.41 12.99
CA VAL A 24 -11.77 -0.80 14.06
C VAL A 24 -12.97 0.15 14.11
N TYR A 25 -14.17 -0.39 13.82
CA TYR A 25 -15.44 0.32 13.92
C TYR A 25 -16.32 -0.34 14.99
N GLN A 26 -16.79 0.45 15.97
CA GLN A 26 -17.62 -0.03 17.08
C GLN A 26 -17.01 -1.27 17.80
N GLY A 27 -15.70 -1.25 18.03
CA GLY A 27 -14.96 -2.33 18.69
C GLY A 27 -14.73 -3.59 17.85
N LYS A 28 -15.01 -3.54 16.53
CA LYS A 28 -14.81 -4.68 15.61
C LYS A 28 -13.92 -4.30 14.45
N ARG A 29 -13.05 -5.23 14.02
CA ARG A 29 -12.23 -5.04 12.82
C ARG A 29 -13.08 -4.97 11.55
N VAL A 30 -12.77 -4.03 10.68
CA VAL A 30 -13.30 -3.86 9.33
C VAL A 30 -12.15 -3.75 8.32
N ALA A 31 -12.43 -3.99 7.03
CA ALA A 31 -11.42 -3.94 5.97
C ALA A 31 -11.31 -2.56 5.29
N ALA A 32 -12.33 -1.74 5.46
CA ALA A 32 -12.40 -0.34 5.04
C ALA A 32 -13.40 0.35 5.98
N TRP A 33 -13.30 1.67 6.09
CA TRP A 33 -14.31 2.46 6.79
C TRP A 33 -15.67 2.34 6.11
N PRO A 34 -16.78 2.14 6.84
CA PRO A 34 -18.11 2.28 6.26
C PRO A 34 -18.34 3.73 5.80
N ASP A 35 -19.19 3.95 4.79
CA ASP A 35 -19.42 5.27 4.17
C ASP A 35 -19.70 6.38 5.20
N GLU A 36 -20.49 6.08 6.25
CA GLU A 36 -20.80 7.05 7.30
C GLU A 36 -19.60 7.44 8.19
N ALA A 37 -18.53 6.65 8.11
CA ALA A 37 -17.27 6.83 8.83
C ALA A 37 -16.12 7.05 7.85
N THR A 38 -16.35 7.40 6.58
CA THR A 38 -15.26 7.89 5.71
C THR A 38 -15.04 9.38 6.04
N PRO A 39 -13.80 9.83 6.30
CA PRO A 39 -13.51 11.25 6.47
C PRO A 39 -14.01 12.06 5.29
N THR A 40 -14.66 13.18 5.57
CA THR A 40 -15.05 14.17 4.57
C THR A 40 -14.14 15.37 4.70
N PHE A 41 -13.71 15.93 3.56
CA PHE A 41 -13.14 17.26 3.52
C PHE A 41 -14.06 18.14 2.67
N ASP A 42 -14.69 19.16 3.28
CA ASP A 42 -15.54 20.12 2.57
C ASP A 42 -14.68 21.11 1.77
N ASN A 43 -14.35 20.71 0.54
CA ASN A 43 -13.64 21.54 -0.43
C ASN A 43 -14.51 22.67 -1.04
N SER A 44 -15.76 22.88 -0.59
CA SER A 44 -16.69 23.86 -1.18
C SER A 44 -16.33 25.34 -0.94
N ARG A 45 -15.25 25.61 -0.20
CA ARG A 45 -14.84 26.98 0.16
C ARG A 45 -13.39 27.31 -0.24
N GLY A 46 -13.10 27.31 -1.55
CA GLY A 46 -12.03 28.15 -2.09
C GLY A 46 -11.41 27.72 -3.41
N LEU A 47 -11.81 28.37 -4.52
CA LEU A 47 -10.94 29.02 -5.52
C LEU A 47 -11.76 29.55 -6.71
N LEU A 48 -11.82 30.88 -6.85
CA LEU A 48 -12.20 31.55 -8.09
C LEU A 48 -10.99 31.54 -9.05
N LYS A 49 -10.87 30.50 -9.89
CA LYS A 49 -10.40 30.57 -11.29
C LYS A 49 -10.17 29.16 -11.87
N ALA A 50 -10.67 28.98 -13.09
CA ALA A 50 -10.64 27.73 -13.83
C ALA A 50 -9.25 27.42 -14.43
N ILE A 51 -8.73 26.26 -14.07
CA ILE A 51 -7.91 25.36 -14.89
C ILE A 51 -8.64 24.01 -14.79
N ALA A 52 -8.80 23.29 -15.91
CA ALA A 52 -9.67 22.12 -16.08
C ALA A 52 -9.92 21.36 -14.76
N THR A 53 -11.12 21.56 -14.22
CA THR A 53 -11.56 21.10 -12.91
C THR A 53 -11.75 19.60 -12.94
N GLN A 54 -10.95 18.87 -12.17
CA GLN A 54 -11.33 17.56 -11.68
C GLN A 54 -12.68 17.74 -10.93
N GLU A 55 -13.77 17.23 -11.49
CA GLU A 55 -15.13 17.58 -11.04
C GLU A 55 -15.47 17.04 -9.64
N LYS A 56 -14.73 16.04 -9.14
CA LYS A 56 -14.71 15.59 -7.75
C LYS A 56 -13.58 14.57 -7.57
N SER A 57 -12.78 14.66 -6.52
CA SER A 57 -11.88 13.57 -6.12
C SER A 57 -12.71 12.39 -5.61
N HIS A 58 -12.23 11.16 -5.81
CA HIS A 58 -12.86 9.96 -5.29
C HIS A 58 -12.76 9.91 -3.77
N TYR A 59 -11.61 10.30 -3.23
CA TYR A 59 -11.36 10.43 -1.80
C TYR A 59 -11.31 11.90 -1.35
N ALA A 60 -11.31 12.12 -0.03
CA ALA A 60 -11.11 13.44 0.53
C ALA A 60 -9.72 13.96 0.15
N ALA A 61 -9.65 15.19 -0.38
CA ALA A 61 -8.43 15.77 -0.94
C ALA A 61 -7.98 17.05 -0.21
N PRO A 62 -7.57 16.95 1.07
CA PRO A 62 -7.01 18.07 1.79
C PRO A 62 -5.72 18.59 1.15
N LYS A 63 -5.51 19.91 1.28
CA LYS A 63 -4.31 20.61 0.80
C LYS A 63 -3.83 21.65 1.80
N GLY A 64 -2.56 22.00 1.68
CA GLY A 64 -1.91 22.97 2.55
C GLY A 64 -1.54 22.36 3.89
N LYS A 65 -1.56 23.19 4.93
CA LYS A 65 -1.18 22.78 6.28
C LYS A 65 -2.36 22.12 6.98
N ILE A 66 -2.16 20.87 7.39
CA ILE A 66 -3.11 20.09 8.19
C ILE A 66 -2.48 19.88 9.57
N TYR A 67 -3.24 20.19 10.61
CA TYR A 67 -2.86 19.95 12.00
C TYR A 67 -3.37 18.58 12.43
N SER A 68 -2.46 17.80 12.99
CA SER A 68 -2.70 16.48 13.56
C SER A 68 -2.37 16.51 15.06
N LEU A 69 -3.19 15.87 15.89
CA LEU A 69 -2.98 15.81 17.34
C LEU A 69 -2.31 14.49 17.69
N THR A 70 -1.25 14.51 18.48
CA THR A 70 -0.62 13.29 19.02
C THR A 70 -0.61 13.33 20.55
N LEU A 71 -1.28 12.38 21.17
CA LEU A 71 -1.40 12.24 22.62
C LEU A 71 -0.57 11.02 23.08
N LEU A 72 0.41 11.25 23.95
CA LEU A 72 1.32 10.21 24.43
C LEU A 72 0.85 9.66 25.77
N VAL A 73 0.84 8.33 25.90
CA VAL A 73 0.41 7.63 27.12
C VAL A 73 1.39 6.53 27.56
N ASP A 74 1.76 6.53 28.84
CA ASP A 74 2.58 5.48 29.44
C ASP A 74 1.87 4.82 30.62
N PHE A 75 2.46 3.75 31.15
CA PHE A 75 1.80 2.86 32.11
C PHE A 75 2.69 2.61 33.33
N THR A 76 2.08 2.20 34.45
CA THR A 76 2.82 1.91 35.69
C THR A 76 3.82 0.75 35.55
N ASP A 77 3.55 -0.21 34.67
CA ASP A 77 4.41 -1.35 34.32
C ASP A 77 5.17 -1.15 32.98
N LYS A 78 4.90 -0.06 32.26
CA LYS A 78 5.56 0.29 31.00
C LYS A 78 5.67 1.80 30.83
N VAL A 79 6.76 2.36 31.35
CA VAL A 79 7.03 3.81 31.31
C VAL A 79 7.45 4.29 29.93
N ALA A 80 7.31 5.60 29.69
CA ALA A 80 7.73 6.28 28.49
C ALA A 80 9.19 5.92 28.09
N PRO A 81 9.42 5.37 26.88
CA PRO A 81 10.77 4.99 26.45
C PRO A 81 11.54 6.14 25.80
N VAL A 82 10.86 7.23 25.45
CA VAL A 82 11.40 8.42 24.77
C VAL A 82 10.74 9.68 25.33
N THR A 83 11.40 10.82 25.17
CA THR A 83 10.89 12.15 25.55
C THR A 83 9.88 12.68 24.53
N ILE A 84 9.08 13.68 24.93
CA ILE A 84 8.11 14.35 24.06
C ILE A 84 8.81 14.98 22.85
N ASN A 85 9.93 15.69 23.07
CA ASN A 85 10.70 16.34 22.00
C ASN A 85 11.24 15.32 20.99
N GLU A 86 11.59 14.10 21.42
CA GLU A 86 12.02 13.04 20.48
C GLU A 86 10.85 12.56 19.60
N VAL A 87 9.61 12.55 20.14
CA VAL A 87 8.40 12.26 19.35
C VAL A 87 8.08 13.43 18.42
N GLU A 88 8.19 14.69 18.88
CA GLU A 88 8.01 15.87 18.02
C GLU A 88 9.00 15.86 16.85
N ASP A 89 10.26 15.54 17.11
CA ASP A 89 11.29 15.38 16.08
C ASP A 89 10.92 14.26 15.10
N TRP A 90 10.49 13.09 15.60
CA TRP A 90 10.06 11.96 14.78
C TRP A 90 8.89 12.29 13.84
N LEU A 91 7.95 13.11 14.29
CA LEU A 91 6.76 13.45 13.51
C LEU A 91 6.95 14.65 12.58
N ASN A 92 7.78 15.63 12.94
CA ASN A 92 7.79 16.94 12.26
C ASN A 92 9.16 17.44 11.76
N LYS A 93 10.27 16.88 12.26
CA LYS A 93 11.59 17.44 11.95
C LYS A 93 12.01 17.10 10.53
N GLU A 94 12.36 18.14 9.79
CA GLU A 94 12.92 18.01 8.46
C GLU A 94 14.21 17.17 8.50
N GLY A 95 14.25 16.12 7.69
CA GLY A 95 15.40 15.23 7.58
C GLY A 95 15.61 14.35 8.81
N PHE A 96 14.57 14.06 9.60
CA PHE A 96 14.66 13.12 10.73
C PHE A 96 15.27 11.79 10.28
N ASN A 97 16.31 11.32 10.96
CA ASN A 97 17.11 10.17 10.50
C ASN A 97 17.45 9.15 11.60
N ARG A 98 16.84 9.29 12.78
CA ARG A 98 17.07 8.35 13.89
C ARG A 98 16.52 6.97 13.54
N ASP A 99 17.23 5.94 13.99
CA ASP A 99 16.94 4.53 13.73
C ASP A 99 16.81 4.17 12.23
N GLY A 100 17.41 4.99 11.37
CA GLY A 100 17.40 4.81 9.91
C GLY A 100 16.13 5.29 9.21
N CYS A 101 15.24 6.03 9.89
CA CYS A 101 14.09 6.66 9.26
C CYS A 101 14.53 7.56 8.09
N ASN A 102 13.81 7.48 6.97
CA ASN A 102 14.02 8.37 5.84
C ASN A 102 13.08 9.57 6.00
N GLY A 103 13.46 10.52 6.86
CA GLY A 103 12.63 11.66 7.22
C GLY A 103 11.60 11.37 8.31
N SER A 104 10.91 12.43 8.70
CA SER A 104 9.77 12.41 9.62
C SER A 104 8.47 12.01 8.90
N VAL A 105 7.38 11.85 9.66
CA VAL A 105 6.04 11.67 9.07
C VAL A 105 5.67 12.87 8.19
N ARG A 106 6.00 14.09 8.62
CA ARG A 106 5.84 15.31 7.82
C ARG A 106 6.65 15.28 6.53
N ASP A 107 7.92 14.85 6.58
CA ASP A 107 8.76 14.72 5.37
C ASP A 107 8.15 13.74 4.37
N TYR A 108 7.60 12.62 4.84
CA TYR A 108 6.92 11.66 3.96
C TYR A 108 5.79 12.33 3.18
N TYR A 109 4.91 13.05 3.86
CA TYR A 109 3.76 13.69 3.21
C TYR A 109 4.16 14.86 2.31
N LEU A 110 5.19 15.63 2.66
CA LEU A 110 5.78 16.63 1.78
C LEU A 110 6.34 15.98 0.50
N ASP A 111 7.06 14.87 0.62
CA ASP A 111 7.64 14.15 -0.52
C ASP A 111 6.56 13.64 -1.48
N VAL A 112 5.57 12.89 -0.99
CA VAL A 112 4.59 12.23 -1.87
C VAL A 112 3.57 13.21 -2.47
N SER A 113 3.37 14.37 -1.83
CA SER A 113 2.44 15.41 -2.29
C SER A 113 3.08 16.50 -3.15
N ASN A 114 4.39 16.43 -3.41
CA ASN A 114 5.16 17.52 -4.03
C ASN A 114 5.01 18.85 -3.27
N GLY A 115 5.01 18.77 -1.92
CA GLY A 115 4.84 19.91 -1.02
C GLY A 115 3.43 20.49 -0.95
N GLN A 116 2.43 19.86 -1.58
CA GLN A 116 1.04 20.34 -1.54
C GLN A 116 0.33 20.03 -0.22
N LEU A 117 0.87 19.10 0.58
CA LEU A 117 0.38 18.77 1.92
C LEU A 117 1.50 18.90 2.94
N ASP A 118 1.24 19.69 3.98
CA ASP A 118 2.09 19.83 5.16
C ASP A 118 1.34 19.27 6.38
N LEU A 119 1.57 18.00 6.70
CA LEU A 119 1.00 17.35 7.88
C LEU A 119 1.87 17.65 9.10
N THR A 120 1.43 18.58 9.94
CA THR A 120 2.12 18.97 11.17
C THR A 120 1.43 18.37 12.40
N ASN A 121 2.18 17.64 13.21
CA ASN A 121 1.70 17.05 14.45
C ASN A 121 1.98 17.94 15.67
N GLU A 122 0.99 18.16 16.53
CA GLU A 122 1.17 18.77 17.85
C GLU A 122 1.14 17.66 18.91
N VAL A 123 2.17 17.62 19.76
CA VAL A 123 2.41 16.50 20.66
C VAL A 123 2.16 16.91 22.11
N TYR A 124 1.31 16.14 22.81
CA TYR A 124 1.02 16.31 24.23
C TYR A 124 1.26 15.00 24.96
N GLY A 125 1.85 15.04 26.15
CA GLY A 125 2.27 13.83 26.84
C GLY A 125 3.28 14.06 27.96
N TRP A 126 3.82 13.02 28.59
CA TRP A 126 3.22 11.68 28.68
C TRP A 126 2.14 11.69 29.75
N TYR A 127 0.96 11.18 29.44
CA TYR A 127 -0.05 10.86 30.43
C TYR A 127 0.23 9.48 31.04
N ARG A 128 0.17 9.35 32.37
CA ARG A 128 0.26 8.05 33.04
C ARG A 128 -1.13 7.43 33.16
N ALA A 129 -1.35 6.32 32.47
CA ALA A 129 -2.60 5.58 32.52
C ALA A 129 -2.94 5.07 33.94
N LYS A 130 -4.23 4.97 34.24
CA LYS A 130 -4.81 4.55 35.54
C LYS A 130 -4.50 3.09 35.85
N HIS A 131 -4.39 2.25 34.83
CA HIS A 131 -4.09 0.82 34.96
C HIS A 131 -2.72 0.48 34.35
N PRO A 132 -2.10 -0.65 34.75
CA PRO A 132 -0.94 -1.20 34.04
C PRO A 132 -1.31 -1.57 32.59
N LYS A 133 -0.36 -1.51 31.67
CA LYS A 133 -0.51 -1.88 30.25
C LYS A 133 -1.13 -3.27 30.10
N SER A 134 -0.64 -4.21 30.91
CA SER A 134 -1.13 -5.59 30.97
C SER A 134 -2.63 -5.71 31.24
N TRP A 135 -3.24 -4.74 31.93
CA TRP A 135 -4.68 -4.71 32.14
C TRP A 135 -5.43 -4.37 30.85
N TYR A 136 -5.02 -3.32 30.12
CA TYR A 136 -5.66 -2.93 28.87
C TYR A 136 -5.49 -4.01 27.79
N GLU A 137 -4.30 -4.60 27.69
CA GLU A 137 -3.99 -5.67 26.74
C GLU A 137 -4.79 -6.96 27.00
N GLY A 138 -5.11 -7.23 28.27
CA GLY A 138 -5.88 -8.41 28.67
C GLY A 138 -7.38 -8.34 28.35
N LEU A 139 -7.89 -7.21 27.88
CA LEU A 139 -9.32 -7.05 27.58
C LEU A 139 -9.69 -7.64 26.21
N GLN A 140 -10.92 -8.16 26.12
CA GLN A 140 -11.41 -8.83 24.92
C GLN A 140 -11.60 -7.84 23.75
N GLY A 141 -11.13 -8.24 22.56
CA GLY A 141 -11.18 -7.40 21.36
C GLY A 141 -10.50 -6.06 21.64
N TYR A 142 -11.04 -4.97 21.12
CA TYR A 142 -10.49 -3.62 21.29
C TYR A 142 -11.05 -2.86 22.50
N SER A 143 -11.70 -3.54 23.46
CA SER A 143 -12.30 -2.87 24.64
C SER A 143 -11.26 -2.15 25.52
N GLY A 144 -10.01 -2.64 25.53
CA GLY A 144 -8.90 -1.98 26.22
C GLY A 144 -8.49 -0.68 25.54
N SER A 145 -8.49 -0.67 24.21
CA SER A 145 -8.28 0.52 23.39
C SER A 145 -9.33 1.59 23.65
N ASP A 146 -10.62 1.22 23.61
CA ASP A 146 -11.73 2.14 23.88
C ASP A 146 -11.64 2.76 25.29
N SER A 147 -11.19 1.97 26.26
CA SER A 147 -11.03 2.41 27.65
C SER A 147 -9.86 3.40 27.79
N LEU A 148 -8.72 3.10 27.17
CA LEU A 148 -7.54 3.97 27.19
C LEU A 148 -7.81 5.28 26.44
N MET A 149 -8.47 5.22 25.28
CA MET A 149 -8.83 6.39 24.48
C MET A 149 -9.65 7.40 25.29
N LYS A 150 -10.73 6.95 25.94
CA LYS A 150 -11.58 7.82 26.79
C LYS A 150 -10.78 8.48 27.90
N GLU A 151 -9.92 7.71 28.54
CA GLU A 151 -9.07 8.19 29.62
C GLU A 151 -8.08 9.27 29.16
N VAL A 152 -7.45 9.06 28.00
CA VAL A 152 -6.53 10.00 27.36
C VAL A 152 -7.27 11.28 26.97
N PHE A 153 -8.43 11.17 26.32
CA PHE A 153 -9.23 12.34 25.94
C PHE A 153 -9.69 13.15 27.15
N ASP A 154 -10.18 12.49 28.22
CA ASP A 154 -10.57 13.17 29.46
C ASP A 154 -9.41 13.90 30.13
N TYR A 155 -8.20 13.35 30.07
CA TYR A 155 -7.02 13.96 30.67
C TYR A 155 -6.54 15.21 29.90
N PHE A 156 -6.58 15.14 28.57
CA PHE A 156 -6.08 16.22 27.71
C PHE A 156 -7.11 17.29 27.37
N ASP A 157 -8.41 17.05 27.58
CA ASP A 157 -9.49 18.05 27.40
C ASP A 157 -9.20 19.43 28.00
N PRO A 158 -8.75 19.59 29.26
CA PRO A 158 -8.42 20.92 29.79
C PRO A 158 -7.12 21.54 29.22
N GLN A 159 -6.34 20.81 28.43
CA GLN A 159 -5.01 21.20 27.93
C GLN A 159 -4.98 21.41 26.41
N VAL A 160 -5.91 20.81 25.68
CA VAL A 160 -5.97 20.76 24.23
C VAL A 160 -7.33 21.25 23.78
N ASP A 161 -7.35 22.27 22.92
CA ASP A 161 -8.56 22.67 22.20
C ASP A 161 -8.70 21.76 20.97
N PHE A 162 -9.59 20.77 21.07
CA PHE A 162 -9.82 19.77 20.02
C PHE A 162 -10.39 20.38 18.73
N SER A 163 -11.05 21.55 18.80
CA SER A 163 -11.61 22.22 17.62
C SER A 163 -10.56 22.73 16.64
N ARG A 164 -9.29 22.75 17.05
CA ARG A 164 -8.14 23.09 16.21
C ARG A 164 -7.82 22.02 15.16
N TYR A 165 -8.21 20.77 15.41
CA TYR A 165 -7.95 19.62 14.54
C TYR A 165 -9.15 19.24 13.66
N ASP A 166 -10.25 19.99 13.76
CA ASP A 166 -11.29 20.08 12.72
C ASP A 166 -10.73 21.00 11.61
N ASN A 167 -9.99 20.41 10.66
CA ASN A 167 -9.17 21.16 9.72
C ASN A 167 -10.02 21.82 8.62
N ASP A 168 -11.15 21.22 8.26
CA ASP A 168 -12.04 21.69 7.20
C ASP A 168 -13.30 22.41 7.72
N LYS A 169 -13.53 22.41 9.03
CA LYS A 169 -14.65 23.06 9.73
C LYS A 169 -16.00 22.37 9.48
N ASP A 170 -16.01 21.06 9.26
CA ASP A 170 -17.23 20.27 9.13
C ASP A 170 -17.86 19.86 10.48
N GLY A 171 -17.17 20.15 11.60
CA GLY A 171 -17.60 19.82 12.96
C GLY A 171 -17.06 18.47 13.46
N THR A 172 -16.12 17.88 12.75
CA THR A 172 -15.42 16.63 13.03
C THR A 172 -13.92 16.90 13.05
N THR A 173 -13.15 16.18 13.86
CA THR A 173 -11.68 16.30 13.87
C THR A 173 -11.04 15.28 12.95
N GLU A 174 -9.92 15.66 12.33
CA GLU A 174 -9.05 14.77 11.58
C GLU A 174 -7.75 14.49 12.34
N ALA A 175 -7.16 13.33 12.05
CA ALA A 175 -5.80 12.98 12.47
C ALA A 175 -5.53 13.10 13.98
N ILE A 176 -6.35 12.47 14.82
CA ILE A 176 -6.05 12.29 16.25
C ILE A 176 -5.26 10.98 16.44
N ASN A 177 -4.10 11.05 17.09
CA ASN A 177 -3.20 9.92 17.29
C ASN A 177 -2.99 9.70 18.77
N ILE A 178 -3.07 8.45 19.22
CA ILE A 178 -2.72 8.02 20.57
C ILE A 178 -1.50 7.12 20.45
N VAL A 179 -0.37 7.54 21.03
CA VAL A 179 0.88 6.78 20.99
C VAL A 179 1.17 6.25 22.39
N TYR A 180 1.21 4.93 22.54
CA TYR A 180 1.35 4.30 23.85
C TYR A 180 2.72 3.65 24.05
N ALA A 181 3.22 3.67 25.28
CA ALA A 181 4.53 3.12 25.61
C ALA A 181 4.58 1.58 25.53
N GLY A 182 5.63 1.05 24.89
CA GLY A 182 5.88 -0.39 24.71
C GLY A 182 5.20 -0.96 23.47
N ALA A 183 5.63 -2.14 23.03
CA ALA A 183 5.07 -2.84 21.87
C ALA A 183 3.64 -3.33 22.11
N GLY A 184 2.82 -3.38 21.05
CA GLY A 184 1.56 -4.13 21.06
C GLY A 184 1.79 -5.63 21.28
N GLU A 185 0.86 -6.31 21.95
CA GLU A 185 1.07 -7.70 22.39
C GLU A 185 0.36 -8.73 21.51
N VAL A 186 -0.96 -8.61 21.33
CA VAL A 186 -1.77 -9.65 20.68
C VAL A 186 -2.57 -9.05 19.53
N TRP A 187 -2.33 -9.54 18.31
CA TRP A 187 -3.07 -9.11 17.13
C TRP A 187 -4.59 -9.27 17.31
N GLY A 188 -5.35 -8.21 16.99
CA GLY A 188 -6.80 -8.19 17.11
C GLY A 188 -7.34 -8.06 18.54
N GLN A 189 -6.49 -7.68 19.51
CA GLN A 189 -6.87 -7.58 20.91
C GLN A 189 -6.16 -6.41 21.62
N GLY A 190 -6.77 -5.90 22.69
CA GLY A 190 -6.09 -5.11 23.69
C GLY A 190 -5.79 -3.73 23.15
N LEU A 191 -4.50 -3.40 23.06
CA LEU A 191 -3.99 -2.15 22.51
C LEU A 191 -3.39 -2.30 21.11
N TRP A 192 -3.47 -3.47 20.48
CA TRP A 192 -2.87 -3.72 19.16
C TRP A 192 -3.07 -2.54 18.20
N PRO A 193 -2.03 -2.06 17.47
CA PRO A 193 -2.15 -0.87 16.64
C PRO A 193 -3.31 -0.93 15.64
N HIS A 194 -4.09 0.15 15.55
CA HIS A 194 -5.25 0.25 14.68
C HIS A 194 -5.69 1.72 14.48
N SER A 195 -6.49 1.96 13.45
CA SER A 195 -7.37 3.13 13.39
C SER A 195 -8.76 2.80 13.96
N GLY A 196 -9.31 3.68 14.79
CA GLY A 196 -10.55 3.50 15.54
C GLY A 196 -11.57 4.62 15.29
N TRP A 197 -12.84 4.31 15.55
CA TRP A 197 -13.94 5.28 15.51
C TRP A 197 -14.51 5.55 16.90
N SER A 198 -14.79 6.82 17.21
CA SER A 198 -15.44 7.24 18.45
C SER A 198 -16.65 8.16 18.21
N SER A 199 -17.54 8.23 19.20
CA SER A 199 -18.66 9.19 19.23
C SER A 199 -18.42 10.34 20.21
N GLU A 200 -17.20 10.44 20.75
CA GLU A 200 -16.85 11.44 21.74
C GLU A 200 -16.95 12.85 21.14
N ARG A 201 -17.33 13.80 21.98
CA ARG A 201 -17.37 15.22 21.65
C ARG A 201 -16.58 16.00 22.68
N ARG A 202 -15.68 16.87 22.23
CA ARG A 202 -14.93 17.84 23.03
C ARG A 202 -14.87 19.14 22.22
N ASP A 203 -14.87 20.29 22.90
CA ASP A 203 -14.77 21.62 22.28
C ASP A 203 -15.70 21.88 21.08
N GLY A 204 -16.91 21.32 21.11
CA GLY A 204 -17.93 21.51 20.07
C GLY A 204 -17.77 20.62 18.82
N VAL A 205 -16.69 19.85 18.71
CA VAL A 205 -16.40 18.96 17.57
C VAL A 205 -16.56 17.49 17.95
N LYS A 206 -16.70 16.61 16.95
CA LYS A 206 -16.71 15.15 17.14
C LYS A 206 -15.31 14.58 16.93
N LEU A 207 -14.86 13.72 17.83
CA LEU A 207 -13.55 13.07 17.77
C LEU A 207 -13.70 11.72 17.09
N THR A 208 -14.18 11.70 15.84
CA THR A 208 -14.60 10.45 15.20
C THR A 208 -13.43 9.54 14.90
N HIS A 209 -12.43 10.02 14.18
CA HIS A 209 -11.33 9.20 13.72
C HIS A 209 -10.13 9.40 14.61
N HIS A 210 -9.60 8.30 15.13
CA HIS A 210 -8.34 8.30 15.82
C HIS A 210 -7.52 7.10 15.37
N GLN A 211 -6.21 7.16 15.51
CA GLN A 211 -5.37 5.98 15.45
C GLN A 211 -4.66 5.78 16.77
N MET A 212 -4.35 4.52 17.05
CA MET A 212 -3.57 4.13 18.20
C MET A 212 -2.43 3.23 17.77
N THR A 213 -1.21 3.58 18.19
CA THR A 213 0.01 2.88 17.77
C THR A 213 1.02 2.77 18.91
N ASP A 214 1.86 1.73 18.86
CA ASP A 214 2.88 1.47 19.85
C ASP A 214 4.14 2.31 19.68
N MET A 215 4.78 2.62 20.81
CA MET A 215 6.12 3.21 20.88
C MET A 215 7.02 2.25 21.66
N PRO A 216 7.69 1.30 21.00
CA PRO A 216 8.58 0.34 21.67
C PRO A 216 9.93 0.96 22.08
N GLY A 217 10.17 2.23 21.78
CA GLY A 217 11.44 2.94 22.04
C GLY A 217 12.39 3.01 20.84
N THR A 218 11.95 2.53 19.68
CA THR A 218 12.63 2.69 18.39
C THR A 218 11.68 3.31 17.38
N PHE A 219 12.17 4.24 16.57
CA PHE A 219 11.33 5.02 15.66
C PHE A 219 11.20 4.37 14.29
N SER A 220 9.97 4.22 13.81
CA SER A 220 9.61 3.88 12.44
C SER A 220 8.45 4.77 12.00
N ILE A 221 8.34 5.08 10.72
CA ILE A 221 7.31 6.00 10.23
C ILE A 221 6.16 5.28 9.51
N TYR A 222 6.32 4.02 9.11
CA TYR A 222 5.32 3.30 8.31
C TYR A 222 3.90 3.30 8.90
N VAL A 223 3.74 2.80 10.12
CA VAL A 223 2.40 2.65 10.72
C VAL A 223 1.73 4.01 10.84
N PHE A 224 2.44 5.00 11.37
CA PHE A 224 1.90 6.34 11.52
C PHE A 224 1.49 6.97 10.18
N VAL A 225 2.32 6.80 9.15
CA VAL A 225 2.00 7.27 7.78
C VAL A 225 0.77 6.56 7.23
N HIS A 226 0.69 5.24 7.35
CA HIS A 226 -0.42 4.42 6.87
C HIS A 226 -1.74 4.82 7.55
N GLU A 227 -1.76 4.90 8.88
CA GLU A 227 -2.97 5.32 9.62
C GLU A 227 -3.38 6.77 9.34
N SER A 228 -2.40 7.66 9.17
CA SER A 228 -2.69 9.03 8.73
C SER A 228 -3.38 9.03 7.36
N GLY A 229 -3.05 8.07 6.49
CA GLY A 229 -3.70 7.85 5.21
C GLY A 229 -5.21 7.62 5.35
N HIS A 230 -5.59 6.76 6.28
CA HIS A 230 -7.00 6.50 6.60
C HIS A 230 -7.70 7.73 7.16
N MET A 231 -7.12 8.39 8.16
CA MET A 231 -7.79 9.47 8.90
C MET A 231 -7.92 10.76 8.09
N ILE A 232 -6.97 11.05 7.20
CA ILE A 232 -6.91 12.33 6.47
C ILE A 232 -7.58 12.22 5.11
N PHE A 233 -7.43 11.09 4.42
CA PHE A 233 -7.91 10.95 3.05
C PHE A 233 -9.09 9.98 2.93
N GLY A 234 -9.28 9.10 3.92
CA GLY A 234 -10.25 8.01 3.82
C GLY A 234 -9.81 6.91 2.86
N TRP A 235 -8.51 6.82 2.53
CA TRP A 235 -8.01 5.74 1.67
C TRP A 235 -8.26 4.39 2.33
N PRO A 236 -8.74 3.37 1.61
CA PRO A 236 -8.89 2.03 2.14
C PRO A 236 -7.55 1.29 2.16
N ASP A 237 -7.50 0.22 2.94
CA ASP A 237 -6.46 -0.77 2.80
C ASP A 237 -6.48 -1.43 1.42
N LEU A 238 -5.29 -1.63 0.88
CA LEU A 238 -5.06 -2.21 -0.45
C LEU A 238 -4.48 -3.63 -0.43
N TYR A 239 -4.07 -4.18 0.72
CA TYR A 239 -3.48 -5.53 0.96
C TYR A 239 -2.92 -6.28 -0.27
N TRP A 240 -3.79 -6.89 -1.08
CA TRP A 240 -3.46 -7.62 -2.32
C TRP A 240 -2.93 -6.75 -3.49
N TYR A 241 -2.59 -5.50 -3.22
CA TYR A 241 -1.96 -4.58 -4.16
C TYR A 241 -0.43 -4.74 -4.20
N GLY A 242 0.19 -5.27 -3.13
CA GLY A 242 1.65 -5.44 -3.01
C GLY A 242 2.40 -4.18 -2.60
N ASP A 243 3.73 -4.20 -2.76
CA ASP A 243 4.65 -3.15 -2.27
C ASP A 243 4.50 -1.81 -3.00
N TYR A 244 3.60 -1.71 -3.97
CA TYR A 244 3.46 -0.55 -4.84
C TYR A 244 2.66 0.61 -4.21
N CYS A 245 2.18 0.46 -2.96
CA CYS A 245 1.52 1.51 -2.21
C CYS A 245 1.68 1.28 -0.71
N THR A 246 1.81 2.36 0.08
CA THR A 246 1.81 2.28 1.56
C THR A 246 0.51 1.74 2.14
N MET A 247 -0.61 1.93 1.43
CA MET A 247 -1.88 1.32 1.83
C MET A 247 -1.93 -0.17 1.44
N GLY A 248 -0.99 -0.66 0.62
CA GLY A 248 -0.98 -2.01 0.06
C GLY A 248 -0.10 -2.99 0.83
N ASN A 249 1.19 -2.67 0.98
CA ASN A 249 2.11 -3.54 1.71
C ASN A 249 3.09 -2.78 2.63
N ARG A 250 3.77 -3.50 3.52
CA ARG A 250 4.75 -3.00 4.50
C ARG A 250 6.19 -3.44 4.15
N PRO A 251 6.76 -3.02 3.00
CA PRO A 251 8.11 -3.45 2.61
C PRO A 251 9.24 -2.77 3.40
N SER A 252 8.94 -1.64 4.08
CA SER A 252 9.92 -0.94 4.92
C SER A 252 9.26 -0.06 5.97
N ASP A 253 9.68 -0.24 7.22
CA ASP A 253 9.26 0.56 8.36
C ASP A 253 9.86 1.95 8.42
N LYS A 254 11.06 2.09 7.86
CA LYS A 254 11.87 3.30 7.95
C LYS A 254 11.77 4.16 6.70
N ASN A 255 11.48 3.55 5.54
CA ASN A 255 11.23 4.23 4.28
C ASN A 255 9.99 3.66 3.60
N PRO A 256 8.78 4.01 4.08
CA PRO A 256 7.54 3.58 3.45
C PRO A 256 7.56 3.95 1.97
N VAL A 257 7.10 3.02 1.13
CA VAL A 257 6.88 3.26 -0.31
C VAL A 257 5.94 4.44 -0.50
N ALA A 258 5.94 5.07 -1.67
CA ALA A 258 5.02 6.17 -1.92
C ALA A 258 3.56 5.66 -1.95
N ILE A 259 2.61 6.56 -1.71
CA ILE A 259 1.23 6.36 -2.13
C ILE A 259 1.19 6.19 -3.66
N ASN A 260 0.30 5.32 -4.16
CA ASN A 260 0.22 5.04 -5.58
C ASN A 260 -0.20 6.29 -6.38
N ASP A 261 0.23 6.36 -7.64
CA ASP A 261 0.00 7.55 -8.48
C ASP A 261 -1.48 7.79 -8.79
N PHE A 262 -2.36 6.78 -8.70
CA PHE A 262 -3.79 6.98 -8.81
C PHE A 262 -4.32 7.83 -7.64
N TYR A 263 -3.98 7.47 -6.40
CA TYR A 263 -4.34 8.27 -5.22
C TYR A 263 -3.69 9.65 -5.23
N ARG A 264 -2.41 9.76 -5.62
CA ARG A 264 -1.74 11.07 -5.76
C ARG A 264 -2.43 11.95 -6.78
N ALA A 265 -2.85 11.39 -7.92
CA ALA A 265 -3.59 12.14 -8.94
C ALA A 265 -5.01 12.48 -8.48
N ASP A 266 -5.66 11.57 -7.75
CA ASP A 266 -6.96 11.81 -7.15
C ASP A 266 -6.94 12.98 -6.15
N GLN A 267 -5.84 13.13 -5.40
CA GLN A 267 -5.63 14.29 -4.51
C GLN A 267 -5.27 15.59 -5.26
N GLY A 268 -5.05 15.51 -6.58
CA GLY A 268 -4.50 16.58 -7.39
C GLY A 268 -3.07 16.97 -6.99
N TRP A 269 -2.30 16.03 -6.42
CA TRP A 269 -0.87 16.22 -6.14
C TRP A 269 -0.01 16.08 -7.40
N ILE A 270 -0.51 15.29 -8.35
CA ILE A 270 -0.06 15.19 -9.73
C ILE A 270 -1.29 15.24 -10.65
N PRO A 271 -1.18 15.63 -11.91
CA PRO A 271 -2.31 15.63 -12.83
C PRO A 271 -2.67 14.23 -13.33
N PHE A 272 -3.98 14.00 -13.53
CA PHE A 272 -4.46 12.96 -14.44
C PHE A 272 -4.25 13.41 -15.89
N VAL A 273 -3.77 12.50 -16.74
CA VAL A 273 -3.79 12.64 -18.20
C VAL A 273 -4.88 11.71 -18.72
N ASP A 274 -6.06 12.26 -18.99
CA ASP A 274 -7.19 11.48 -19.47
C ASP A 274 -7.02 11.11 -20.94
N ILE A 275 -7.09 9.80 -21.21
CA ILE A 275 -7.05 9.22 -22.54
C ILE A 275 -8.48 8.98 -22.99
N THR A 276 -8.82 9.42 -24.20
CA THR A 276 -10.14 9.25 -24.79
C THR A 276 -10.19 8.02 -25.69
N SER A 277 -11.39 7.56 -26.04
CA SER A 277 -11.52 6.52 -27.06
C SER A 277 -11.04 6.98 -28.45
N GLU A 278 -10.94 8.27 -28.71
CA GLU A 278 -10.34 8.79 -29.96
C GLU A 278 -8.83 8.58 -29.96
N ASP A 279 -8.16 8.90 -28.84
CA ASP A 279 -6.71 8.70 -28.68
C ASP A 279 -6.31 7.23 -28.80
N VAL A 280 -7.16 6.31 -28.32
CA VAL A 280 -6.93 4.87 -28.45
C VAL A 280 -7.02 4.37 -29.90
N ASN A 281 -7.84 5.03 -30.73
CA ASN A 281 -8.13 4.58 -32.10
C ASN A 281 -7.29 5.30 -33.17
N ASN A 282 -6.57 6.35 -32.82
CA ASN A 282 -5.79 7.17 -33.73
C ASN A 282 -4.29 7.16 -33.39
N ALA A 283 -3.47 7.64 -34.32
CA ALA A 283 -2.05 7.89 -34.06
C ALA A 283 -1.91 9.02 -33.03
N THR A 284 -1.10 8.78 -31.99
CA THR A 284 -0.80 9.77 -30.95
C THR A 284 0.64 10.28 -31.09
N VAL A 285 1.02 11.27 -30.28
CA VAL A 285 2.43 11.68 -30.17
C VAL A 285 3.12 10.72 -29.20
N LEU A 286 4.41 10.47 -29.41
CA LEU A 286 5.22 9.72 -28.45
C LEU A 286 5.20 10.44 -27.08
N GLU A 287 4.71 9.75 -26.05
CA GLU A 287 4.67 10.27 -24.70
C GLU A 287 6.06 10.22 -24.07
N VAL A 288 6.40 11.24 -23.28
CA VAL A 288 7.63 11.32 -22.50
C VAL A 288 7.25 11.63 -21.06
N SER A 289 7.47 10.68 -20.13
CA SER A 289 7.07 10.82 -18.74
C SER A 289 8.26 10.69 -17.80
N LYS A 290 8.29 11.54 -16.76
CA LYS A 290 9.17 11.39 -15.60
C LYS A 290 8.44 10.69 -14.44
N PRO A 291 9.19 10.05 -13.52
CA PRO A 291 8.58 9.44 -12.34
C PRO A 291 7.81 10.44 -11.49
N GLY A 292 6.56 10.11 -11.15
CA GLY A 292 5.71 10.95 -10.31
C GLY A 292 5.26 12.27 -10.94
N GLU A 293 5.32 12.39 -12.26
CA GLU A 293 4.89 13.59 -13.01
C GLU A 293 3.43 13.50 -13.44
N PHE A 294 3.00 12.33 -13.94
CA PHE A 294 1.69 12.11 -14.55
C PHE A 294 1.09 10.77 -14.14
N CYS A 295 -0.23 10.75 -13.95
CA CYS A 295 -1.02 9.52 -13.93
C CYS A 295 -1.94 9.48 -15.15
N TYR A 296 -1.65 8.61 -16.11
CA TYR A 296 -2.50 8.45 -17.29
C TYR A 296 -3.72 7.62 -16.92
N ARG A 297 -4.90 7.98 -17.44
CA ARG A 297 -6.17 7.33 -17.09
C ARG A 297 -7.02 7.09 -18.32
N TYR A 298 -7.50 5.86 -18.46
CA TYR A 298 -8.48 5.48 -19.47
C TYR A 298 -9.74 4.94 -18.77
N LYS A 299 -10.83 5.72 -18.83
CA LYS A 299 -12.11 5.38 -18.20
C LYS A 299 -12.89 4.38 -19.06
N ASN A 300 -13.59 3.43 -18.43
CA ASN A 300 -14.54 2.56 -19.13
C ASN A 300 -15.68 3.43 -19.70
N PRO A 301 -15.90 3.50 -21.03
CA PRO A 301 -16.95 4.33 -21.61
C PRO A 301 -18.37 3.97 -21.15
N GLU A 302 -18.61 2.71 -20.76
CA GLU A 302 -19.90 2.25 -20.24
C GLU A 302 -20.06 2.52 -18.74
N ARG A 303 -18.96 2.72 -18.02
CA ARG A 303 -18.91 2.90 -16.55
C ARG A 303 -17.85 3.95 -16.12
N PRO A 304 -17.89 5.19 -16.65
CA PRO A 304 -16.78 6.13 -16.54
C PRO A 304 -16.47 6.63 -15.13
N GLU A 305 -17.43 6.51 -14.22
CA GLU A 305 -17.30 6.91 -12.80
C GLU A 305 -16.98 5.73 -11.88
N LYS A 306 -16.85 4.51 -12.42
CA LYS A 306 -16.64 3.31 -11.62
C LYS A 306 -15.38 2.57 -12.01
N GLU A 307 -15.14 2.37 -13.30
CA GLU A 307 -14.14 1.43 -13.78
C GLU A 307 -13.19 2.06 -14.78
N GLY A 308 -11.92 1.68 -14.73
CA GLY A 308 -10.93 2.12 -15.71
C GLY A 308 -9.54 1.55 -15.48
N LEU A 309 -8.62 1.97 -16.34
CA LEU A 309 -7.20 1.65 -16.27
C LEU A 309 -6.41 2.92 -15.98
N VAL A 310 -5.32 2.77 -15.22
CA VAL A 310 -4.35 3.84 -14.99
C VAL A 310 -2.92 3.34 -15.06
N TRP A 311 -2.01 4.19 -15.51
CA TRP A 311 -0.59 3.87 -15.51
C TRP A 311 0.26 5.09 -15.28
N SER A 312 1.46 4.84 -14.74
CA SER A 312 2.43 5.88 -14.43
C SER A 312 3.84 5.31 -14.55
N TYR A 313 4.81 6.16 -14.84
CA TYR A 313 6.20 5.75 -14.81
C TYR A 313 6.69 5.68 -13.36
N VAL A 314 7.07 4.48 -12.90
CA VAL A 314 7.57 4.25 -11.54
C VAL A 314 9.03 3.83 -11.58
N GLN A 315 9.83 4.44 -10.70
CA GLN A 315 11.22 4.06 -10.46
C GLN A 315 11.42 3.54 -9.05
N ASN A 316 12.34 2.57 -8.90
CA ASN A 316 12.79 2.08 -7.60
C ASN A 316 13.84 3.01 -6.95
N THR A 317 13.50 4.28 -6.81
CA THR A 317 14.31 5.32 -6.17
C THR A 317 13.49 6.04 -5.10
N GLY A 318 14.15 6.83 -4.24
CA GLY A 318 13.47 7.58 -3.16
C GLY A 318 12.62 6.69 -2.25
N ARG A 319 11.34 7.05 -2.07
CA ARG A 319 10.35 6.26 -1.30
C ARG A 319 10.17 4.85 -1.90
N ASN A 320 10.24 4.73 -3.21
CA ASN A 320 10.03 3.48 -3.93
C ASN A 320 11.28 2.59 -4.04
N LYS A 321 12.37 2.91 -3.33
CA LYS A 321 13.67 2.21 -3.41
C LYS A 321 13.60 0.68 -3.20
N VAL A 322 12.62 0.20 -2.45
CA VAL A 322 12.44 -1.22 -2.14
C VAL A 322 11.76 -2.02 -3.27
N LEU A 323 11.14 -1.34 -4.25
CA LEU A 323 10.51 -2.01 -5.39
C LEU A 323 11.54 -2.78 -6.21
N LYS A 324 11.17 -3.99 -6.64
CA LYS A 324 12.07 -4.88 -7.40
C LYS A 324 12.08 -4.56 -8.90
N GLY A 325 11.91 -3.31 -9.33
CA GLY A 325 11.93 -2.92 -10.74
C GLY A 325 11.52 -1.47 -10.99
N SER A 326 11.64 -1.06 -12.24
CA SER A 326 11.21 0.25 -12.75
C SER A 326 10.58 0.09 -14.13
N GLY A 327 9.64 0.95 -14.49
CA GLY A 327 8.93 0.94 -15.77
C GLY A 327 7.51 1.48 -15.62
N LEU A 328 6.66 1.27 -16.63
CA LEU A 328 5.25 1.58 -16.50
C LEU A 328 4.60 0.57 -15.55
N LEU A 329 3.98 1.09 -14.49
CA LEU A 329 3.14 0.33 -13.57
C LEU A 329 1.68 0.55 -13.97
N MET A 330 1.01 -0.51 -14.39
CA MET A 330 -0.38 -0.48 -14.82
C MET A 330 -1.29 -0.96 -13.69
N GLN A 331 -2.45 -0.32 -13.57
CA GLN A 331 -3.46 -0.63 -12.57
C GLN A 331 -4.85 -0.66 -13.20
N HIS A 332 -5.73 -1.49 -12.66
CA HIS A 332 -7.15 -1.52 -13.01
C HIS A 332 -7.94 -1.18 -11.75
N TYR A 333 -8.81 -0.17 -11.83
CA TYR A 333 -9.73 0.19 -10.76
C TYR A 333 -11.18 -0.13 -11.10
N ASP A 334 -11.96 -0.56 -10.11
CA ASP A 334 -13.42 -0.59 -10.13
C ASP A 334 -13.98 -0.21 -8.74
N PHE A 335 -14.49 1.01 -8.61
CA PHE A 335 -15.05 1.55 -7.37
C PHE A 335 -16.42 0.98 -6.99
N SER A 336 -16.95 0.01 -7.74
CA SER A 336 -18.06 -0.83 -7.24
C SER A 336 -17.59 -2.03 -6.42
N ILE A 337 -16.28 -2.26 -6.34
CA ILE A 337 -15.69 -3.31 -5.52
C ILE A 337 -15.20 -2.67 -4.23
N ASP A 338 -15.76 -3.10 -3.11
CA ASP A 338 -15.43 -2.56 -1.79
C ASP A 338 -14.06 -3.07 -1.34
N GLY A 339 -13.05 -2.23 -1.54
CA GLY A 339 -11.68 -2.43 -1.06
C GLY A 339 -10.95 -3.59 -1.74
N ASN A 340 -9.96 -4.10 -1.01
CA ASN A 340 -8.90 -4.96 -1.55
C ASN A 340 -8.54 -6.11 -0.59
N SER A 341 -9.52 -6.58 0.20
CA SER A 341 -9.29 -7.51 1.31
C SER A 341 -9.06 -8.98 0.88
N ALA A 342 -9.33 -9.32 -0.37
CA ALA A 342 -9.16 -10.66 -0.91
C ALA A 342 -8.60 -10.60 -2.33
N SER A 343 -7.83 -11.61 -2.75
CA SER A 343 -7.19 -11.67 -4.07
C SER A 343 -8.17 -11.65 -5.25
N ASP A 344 -9.44 -11.98 -5.00
CA ASP A 344 -10.54 -11.97 -5.97
C ASP A 344 -11.47 -10.75 -5.86
N LYS A 345 -11.21 -9.82 -4.92
CA LYS A 345 -11.99 -8.60 -4.68
C LYS A 345 -11.04 -7.41 -4.56
N LEU A 346 -10.70 -6.83 -5.70
CA LEU A 346 -9.73 -5.74 -5.79
C LEU A 346 -10.36 -4.52 -6.47
N GLY A 347 -10.74 -3.52 -5.68
CA GLY A 347 -11.19 -2.22 -6.19
C GLY A 347 -10.08 -1.43 -6.87
N LEU A 348 -8.82 -1.67 -6.52
CA LEU A 348 -7.65 -1.20 -7.26
C LEU A 348 -6.60 -2.31 -7.30
N ARG A 349 -6.19 -2.78 -8.48
CA ARG A 349 -5.19 -3.87 -8.59
C ARG A 349 -4.05 -3.54 -9.54
N ILE A 350 -2.90 -4.14 -9.27
CA ILE A 350 -1.75 -4.11 -10.17
C ILE A 350 -1.94 -5.12 -11.30
N VAL A 351 -1.84 -4.63 -12.52
CA VAL A 351 -1.73 -5.46 -13.72
C VAL A 351 -0.27 -5.85 -13.90
N HIS A 352 0.06 -7.11 -13.70
CA HIS A 352 1.43 -7.57 -13.83
C HIS A 352 1.79 -7.80 -15.30
N ALA A 353 2.88 -7.20 -15.78
CA ALA A 353 3.38 -7.43 -17.13
C ALA A 353 3.68 -8.92 -17.41
N SER A 354 4.06 -9.68 -16.38
CA SER A 354 4.23 -11.15 -16.42
C SER A 354 2.95 -11.98 -16.49
N SER A 355 1.78 -11.36 -16.45
CA SER A 355 0.49 -12.00 -16.67
C SER A 355 0.10 -12.07 -18.15
N GLN A 356 1.04 -11.81 -19.07
CA GLN A 356 0.79 -11.93 -20.51
C GLN A 356 0.18 -13.30 -20.86
N GLY A 357 -0.89 -13.29 -21.64
CA GLY A 357 -1.67 -14.47 -22.02
C GLY A 357 -2.54 -15.07 -20.92
N LYS A 358 -2.57 -14.50 -19.71
CA LYS A 358 -3.38 -14.98 -18.59
C LYS A 358 -4.65 -14.14 -18.41
N SER A 359 -5.69 -14.77 -17.85
CA SER A 359 -6.96 -14.13 -17.51
C SER A 359 -7.00 -13.51 -16.12
N SER A 360 -5.96 -13.70 -15.32
CA SER A 360 -5.82 -13.12 -13.98
C SER A 360 -4.35 -12.84 -13.67
N ASP A 361 -4.12 -11.98 -12.68
CA ASP A 361 -2.79 -11.74 -12.12
C ASP A 361 -2.28 -12.96 -11.34
N ILE A 362 -0.97 -12.98 -11.10
CA ILE A 362 -0.30 -14.04 -10.34
C ILE A 362 -0.45 -13.71 -8.85
N GLU A 363 -1.50 -14.23 -8.21
CA GLU A 363 -1.82 -14.01 -6.80
C GLU A 363 -0.61 -14.16 -5.85
N PRO A 364 0.26 -15.20 -5.97
CA PRO A 364 1.44 -15.32 -5.12
C PRO A 364 2.44 -14.16 -5.20
N ASN A 365 2.36 -13.28 -6.21
CA ASN A 365 3.23 -12.12 -6.32
C ASN A 365 2.73 -10.88 -5.57
N GLN A 366 1.48 -10.91 -5.09
CA GLN A 366 0.77 -9.74 -4.60
C GLN A 366 0.97 -9.52 -3.10
N TRP A 367 0.92 -10.55 -2.25
CA TRP A 367 0.98 -10.36 -0.80
C TRP A 367 1.35 -11.63 -0.01
N PRO A 368 2.02 -11.53 1.16
CA PRO A 368 2.82 -10.39 1.63
C PRO A 368 4.23 -10.38 1.03
N ASP A 369 4.66 -11.52 0.46
CA ASP A 369 5.95 -11.74 -0.18
C ASP A 369 5.71 -12.53 -1.48
N PRO A 370 6.37 -12.21 -2.60
CA PRO A 370 7.48 -11.28 -2.77
C PRO A 370 7.10 -9.80 -2.76
N GLY A 371 5.81 -9.46 -2.78
CA GLY A 371 5.24 -8.10 -2.69
C GLY A 371 5.51 -7.19 -3.91
N SER A 372 6.67 -7.35 -4.53
CA SER A 372 7.09 -6.71 -5.77
C SER A 372 7.98 -7.65 -6.59
N THR A 373 7.91 -7.55 -7.92
CA THR A 373 8.81 -8.28 -8.84
C THR A 373 9.21 -7.43 -10.05
N ALA A 374 10.41 -7.67 -10.59
CA ALA A 374 10.94 -6.94 -11.77
C ALA A 374 10.10 -7.10 -13.03
N ASN A 375 9.35 -8.18 -13.11
CA ASN A 375 8.51 -8.55 -14.25
C ASN A 375 7.06 -8.05 -14.08
N THR A 376 6.81 -7.18 -13.11
CA THR A 376 5.52 -6.49 -12.96
C THR A 376 5.41 -5.29 -13.89
N PHE A 377 6.53 -4.61 -14.15
CA PHE A 377 6.58 -3.38 -14.93
C PHE A 377 6.71 -3.65 -16.43
N PHE A 378 6.04 -2.83 -17.24
CA PHE A 378 6.22 -2.78 -18.68
C PHE A 378 7.41 -1.89 -19.04
N LYS A 379 8.26 -2.35 -19.97
CA LYS A 379 9.51 -1.68 -20.38
C LYS A 379 10.10 -2.28 -21.64
N SER A 380 11.04 -1.57 -22.26
CA SER A 380 11.80 -2.09 -23.41
C SER A 380 12.46 -3.45 -23.12
N GLY A 381 12.53 -4.29 -24.16
CA GLY A 381 13.02 -5.67 -24.08
C GLY A 381 11.95 -6.62 -23.53
N THR A 382 11.70 -6.60 -22.23
CA THR A 382 10.80 -7.54 -21.55
C THR A 382 9.46 -6.86 -21.24
N TYR A 383 8.40 -7.27 -21.94
CA TYR A 383 7.06 -6.66 -21.93
C TYR A 383 7.05 -5.21 -22.44
N SER A 384 7.52 -5.00 -23.66
CA SER A 384 7.65 -3.70 -24.33
C SER A 384 6.34 -3.16 -24.91
N GLY A 385 5.21 -3.76 -24.55
CA GLY A 385 3.90 -3.35 -25.03
C GLY A 385 2.77 -3.97 -24.23
N PHE A 386 1.59 -3.41 -24.41
CA PHE A 386 0.36 -3.70 -23.71
C PHE A 386 -0.80 -3.69 -24.70
N SER A 387 -1.63 -4.72 -24.65
CA SER A 387 -2.92 -4.75 -25.33
C SER A 387 -3.84 -5.74 -24.62
N ASP A 388 -5.15 -5.52 -24.71
CA ASP A 388 -6.15 -6.44 -24.15
C ASP A 388 -6.22 -7.79 -24.87
N ASP A 389 -5.67 -7.87 -26.08
CA ASP A 389 -5.42 -9.12 -26.80
C ASP A 389 -4.26 -9.91 -26.19
N ALA A 390 -3.16 -9.25 -25.86
CA ALA A 390 -2.02 -9.89 -25.21
C ALA A 390 -2.26 -10.15 -23.72
N TYR A 391 -3.18 -9.40 -23.09
CA TYR A 391 -3.48 -9.46 -21.66
C TYR A 391 -4.99 -9.61 -21.43
N PRO A 392 -5.57 -10.82 -21.53
CA PRO A 392 -7.00 -11.01 -21.26
C PRO A 392 -7.46 -10.51 -19.88
N ALA A 393 -6.55 -10.54 -18.89
CA ALA A 393 -6.79 -10.07 -17.52
C ALA A 393 -7.12 -8.56 -17.41
N ILE A 394 -6.91 -7.74 -18.45
CA ILE A 394 -7.15 -6.28 -18.37
C ILE A 394 -8.40 -5.82 -19.10
N ARG A 395 -9.18 -6.76 -19.65
CA ARG A 395 -10.50 -6.46 -20.19
C ARG A 395 -11.36 -5.81 -19.12
N TRP A 396 -12.37 -5.06 -19.55
CA TRP A 396 -13.40 -4.59 -18.63
C TRP A 396 -13.98 -5.79 -17.88
N TYR A 397 -14.44 -5.60 -16.65
CA TYR A 397 -15.05 -6.64 -15.83
C TYR A 397 -16.31 -7.25 -16.48
N SER A 398 -16.92 -6.55 -17.45
CA SER A 398 -17.96 -7.12 -18.33
C SER A 398 -17.44 -8.22 -19.28
N GLY A 399 -16.11 -8.37 -19.40
CA GLY A 399 -15.42 -9.23 -20.36
C GLY A 399 -15.14 -8.56 -21.70
N SER A 400 -15.66 -7.35 -21.93
CA SER A 400 -15.45 -6.57 -23.15
C SER A 400 -14.00 -6.10 -23.29
N LYS A 401 -13.54 -6.02 -24.54
CA LYS A 401 -12.25 -5.44 -24.89
C LYS A 401 -12.17 -3.97 -24.48
N THR A 402 -11.01 -3.53 -23.99
CA THR A 402 -10.74 -2.12 -23.72
C THR A 402 -10.37 -1.36 -24.99
N GLY A 403 -9.76 -2.07 -25.95
CA GLY A 403 -9.16 -1.48 -27.14
C GLY A 403 -7.84 -0.75 -26.89
N LEU A 404 -7.44 -0.55 -25.62
CA LEU A 404 -6.24 0.18 -25.25
C LEU A 404 -4.99 -0.59 -25.68
N LYS A 405 -4.12 0.09 -26.42
CA LYS A 405 -2.79 -0.39 -26.79
C LYS A 405 -1.75 0.60 -26.30
N ILE A 406 -0.69 0.09 -25.68
CA ILE A 406 0.51 0.88 -25.38
C ILE A 406 1.69 0.17 -26.03
N THR A 407 2.40 0.84 -26.94
CA THR A 407 3.55 0.26 -27.67
C THR A 407 4.82 1.05 -27.40
N ASP A 408 5.93 0.57 -27.98
CA ASP A 408 7.20 1.30 -28.03
C ASP A 408 7.68 1.79 -26.65
N ILE A 409 7.41 0.99 -25.62
CA ILE A 409 7.75 1.34 -24.25
C ILE A 409 9.28 1.32 -24.13
N GLY A 410 9.84 2.49 -23.81
CA GLY A 410 11.27 2.72 -23.75
C GLY A 410 11.96 2.05 -22.56
N THR A 411 13.28 2.22 -22.50
CA THR A 411 14.09 1.78 -21.37
C THR A 411 13.91 2.75 -20.20
N PRO A 412 13.66 2.26 -18.96
CA PRO A 412 13.60 3.12 -17.78
C PRO A 412 14.89 3.92 -17.58
N GLY A 413 14.79 5.24 -17.51
CA GLY A 413 15.86 6.21 -17.26
C GLY A 413 15.30 7.48 -16.61
N GLU A 414 15.95 8.64 -16.73
CA GLU A 414 15.38 9.90 -16.19
C GLU A 414 13.94 10.18 -16.70
N THR A 415 13.70 9.81 -17.95
CA THR A 415 12.39 9.76 -18.58
C THR A 415 12.15 8.35 -19.12
N LEU A 416 10.89 7.99 -19.29
CA LEU A 416 10.46 6.81 -20.05
C LEU A 416 9.48 7.26 -21.14
N THR A 417 9.65 6.71 -22.34
CA THR A 417 8.78 6.99 -23.48
C THR A 417 7.83 5.84 -23.75
N PHE A 418 6.66 6.12 -24.31
CA PHE A 418 5.74 5.09 -24.78
C PHE A 418 4.74 5.67 -25.78
N CYS A 419 4.08 4.79 -26.52
CA CYS A 419 3.05 5.13 -27.47
C CYS A 419 1.67 4.73 -26.97
N ILE A 420 0.66 5.56 -27.22
CA ILE A 420 -0.75 5.18 -27.03
C ILE A 420 -1.30 4.83 -28.42
N GLY A 421 -1.69 3.58 -28.63
CA GLY A 421 -2.04 3.06 -29.96
C GLY A 421 -0.90 2.29 -30.63
N GLU A 422 -0.90 2.22 -31.97
CA GLU A 422 0.04 1.39 -32.76
C GLU A 422 1.05 2.20 -33.59
N ASN A 423 0.88 3.52 -33.68
CA ASN A 423 1.76 4.39 -34.49
C ASN A 423 1.87 5.76 -33.83
N CYS A 424 3.02 6.08 -33.22
CA CYS A 424 3.31 7.47 -32.85
C CYS A 424 4.19 8.15 -33.90
N SER A 425 3.93 9.43 -34.10
CA SER A 425 4.93 10.33 -34.69
C SER A 425 5.93 10.76 -33.61
N ASP A 426 7.21 10.85 -33.98
CA ASP A 426 8.23 11.49 -33.13
C ASP A 426 7.75 12.88 -32.70
N PRO A 427 8.04 13.31 -31.45
CA PRO A 427 7.69 14.65 -31.01
C PRO A 427 8.43 15.62 -31.93
N VAL A 428 7.68 16.43 -32.67
CA VAL A 428 8.22 17.34 -33.69
C VAL A 428 9.32 18.18 -33.06
N SER A 429 10.58 17.86 -33.36
CA SER A 429 11.70 18.75 -33.07
C SER A 429 11.46 20.02 -33.87
N SER A 430 11.23 21.13 -33.17
CA SER A 430 11.19 22.45 -33.79
C SER A 430 12.47 22.63 -34.60
N SER A 431 12.32 22.68 -35.92
CA SER A 431 13.39 22.72 -36.90
C SER A 431 14.35 23.90 -36.65
N SER A 432 15.53 23.63 -36.12
CA SER A 432 16.68 24.50 -36.38
C SER A 432 17.25 24.12 -37.74
N SER A 433 17.09 25.03 -38.69
CA SER A 433 17.67 24.97 -40.04
C SER A 433 19.16 24.60 -40.02
N GLU A 434 19.51 23.47 -40.62
CA GLU A 434 20.88 23.19 -41.08
C GLU A 434 21.27 24.15 -42.20
N PRO A 435 22.57 24.46 -42.33
CA PRO A 435 23.20 24.63 -43.63
C PRO A 435 24.14 23.46 -43.96
N GLU A 436 24.25 23.25 -45.27
CA GLU A 436 24.75 22.09 -46.00
C GLU A 436 26.22 21.66 -45.77
N GLN A 437 26.40 20.34 -45.96
CA GLN A 437 27.52 19.61 -46.58
C GLN A 437 28.97 19.76 -46.04
N PHE A 438 29.61 18.62 -45.74
CA PHE A 438 30.72 18.13 -46.57
C PHE A 438 30.91 16.59 -46.43
N SER A 439 31.12 15.95 -47.58
CA SER A 439 31.30 14.51 -47.78
C SER A 439 32.75 14.06 -47.47
N SER A 440 32.92 12.88 -46.85
CA SER A 440 33.96 11.93 -47.28
C SER A 440 33.71 10.51 -46.77
N SER A 441 33.66 9.59 -47.72
CA SER A 441 33.60 8.12 -47.66
C SER A 441 34.90 7.45 -47.17
N SER A 442 34.80 6.32 -46.45
CA SER A 442 35.63 5.11 -46.72
C SER A 442 35.26 3.90 -45.85
N VAL A 443 34.74 2.84 -46.51
CA VAL A 443 35.24 1.45 -46.58
C VAL A 443 35.57 0.69 -45.28
N ALA A 444 34.84 -0.41 -45.05
CA ALA A 444 35.20 -1.56 -44.20
C ALA A 444 36.19 -2.52 -44.91
N PRO A 445 36.87 -3.44 -44.20
CA PRO A 445 36.31 -4.81 -44.21
C PRO A 445 36.49 -5.65 -42.92
N GLU A 446 35.76 -6.75 -42.96
CA GLU A 446 35.57 -7.91 -42.07
C GLU A 446 36.83 -8.58 -41.47
N THR A 447 36.70 -9.28 -40.32
CA THR A 447 36.65 -10.77 -40.25
C THR A 447 36.78 -11.36 -38.82
N SER A 448 35.94 -12.38 -38.57
CA SER A 448 36.11 -13.64 -37.80
C SER A 448 36.62 -13.67 -36.34
N SER A 449 35.90 -14.35 -35.45
CA SER A 449 36.11 -15.79 -35.17
C SER A 449 35.36 -16.29 -33.91
N SER A 450 35.06 -17.59 -33.95
CA SER A 450 34.27 -18.44 -33.07
C SER A 450 34.93 -18.83 -31.73
N SER A 451 34.12 -19.19 -30.72
CA SER A 451 34.26 -20.47 -29.99
C SER A 451 33.01 -20.76 -29.15
N SER A 452 32.81 -22.05 -28.89
CA SER A 452 31.57 -22.72 -28.50
C SER A 452 31.68 -23.53 -27.20
N ALA A 453 30.56 -23.57 -26.45
CA ALA A 453 30.02 -24.66 -25.59
C ALA A 453 30.66 -24.93 -24.20
N PRO A 454 29.96 -25.61 -23.23
CA PRO A 454 28.62 -26.25 -23.30
C PRO A 454 27.64 -25.97 -22.13
N GLU A 455 26.41 -26.46 -22.34
CA GLU A 455 25.26 -26.56 -21.42
C GLU A 455 25.46 -27.57 -20.28
N ILE A 456 24.72 -27.37 -19.17
CA ILE A 456 24.42 -28.40 -18.17
C ILE A 456 22.91 -28.39 -17.90
N SER A 457 22.26 -29.52 -18.21
CA SER A 457 20.88 -29.85 -17.85
C SER A 457 20.77 -30.27 -16.37
N SER A 458 19.68 -29.92 -15.70
CA SER A 458 19.24 -30.63 -14.50
C SER A 458 17.73 -30.85 -14.48
N SER A 459 17.38 -32.01 -13.92
CA SER A 459 16.18 -32.82 -14.11
C SER A 459 14.99 -32.40 -13.26
N SER A 460 13.80 -32.70 -13.79
CA SER A 460 12.49 -32.69 -13.17
C SER A 460 12.43 -33.47 -11.84
N SER A 461 11.83 -32.85 -10.82
CA SER A 461 11.35 -33.52 -9.60
C SER A 461 9.85 -33.27 -9.43
N SER A 462 9.14 -34.35 -9.13
CA SER A 462 7.69 -34.49 -9.01
C SER A 462 7.06 -33.52 -8.00
N THR A 463 6.12 -32.69 -8.47
CA THR A 463 5.22 -31.91 -7.61
C THR A 463 4.26 -32.84 -6.88
N ALA A 464 4.42 -32.94 -5.55
CA ALA A 464 3.39 -33.46 -4.66
C ALA A 464 2.14 -32.59 -4.77
N ARG A 465 1.00 -33.19 -5.15
CA ARG A 465 -0.30 -32.50 -5.19
C ARG A 465 -0.76 -32.25 -3.75
N ILE A 466 -0.76 -31.00 -3.33
CA ILE A 466 -1.44 -30.57 -2.09
C ILE A 466 -2.94 -30.54 -2.41
N ILE A 467 -3.70 -31.48 -1.83
CA ILE A 467 -5.16 -31.50 -1.96
C ILE A 467 -5.74 -30.86 -0.70
N ILE A 468 -6.29 -29.65 -0.86
CA ILE A 468 -6.99 -28.88 0.16
C ILE A 468 -8.47 -29.27 0.11
N SER A 469 -9.02 -29.75 1.22
CA SER A 469 -10.45 -30.07 1.32
C SER A 469 -11.05 -29.48 2.60
N ASN A 470 -12.20 -28.82 2.48
CA ASN A 470 -12.97 -28.32 3.63
C ASN A 470 -13.47 -29.51 4.45
N ILE A 471 -13.15 -29.52 5.74
CA ILE A 471 -13.55 -30.60 6.63
C ILE A 471 -14.95 -30.30 7.20
N GLU A 472 -16.00 -30.72 6.49
CA GLU A 472 -17.30 -30.85 7.13
C GLU A 472 -17.30 -32.07 8.08
N LYS A 473 -18.03 -31.93 9.19
CA LYS A 473 -17.84 -32.60 10.50
C LYS A 473 -17.78 -34.15 10.56
N ASN A 474 -17.78 -34.92 9.47
CA ASN A 474 -17.93 -36.39 9.51
C ASN A 474 -17.01 -37.21 8.58
N GLY A 475 -15.84 -36.70 8.18
CA GLY A 475 -14.86 -37.51 7.41
C GLY A 475 -13.74 -38.11 8.28
N ASN A 476 -13.60 -39.44 8.30
CA ASN A 476 -12.38 -40.10 8.80
C ASN A 476 -11.22 -39.88 7.82
N GLY A 477 -10.14 -39.24 8.28
CA GLY A 477 -8.91 -39.03 7.51
C GLY A 477 -7.77 -39.92 7.99
N LYS A 478 -6.56 -39.80 7.42
CA LYS A 478 -5.44 -40.66 7.82
C LYS A 478 -4.85 -40.20 9.17
N PRO A 479 -4.45 -41.11 10.07
CA PRO A 479 -3.73 -40.76 11.29
C PRO A 479 -2.48 -39.94 11.00
N GLY A 480 -2.26 -38.88 11.77
CA GLY A 480 -1.09 -37.99 11.61
C GLY A 480 -1.26 -36.88 10.57
N ASN A 481 -2.34 -36.85 9.78
CA ASN A 481 -2.62 -35.73 8.89
C ASN A 481 -2.76 -34.43 9.69
N ARG A 482 -2.06 -33.38 9.23
CA ARG A 482 -1.99 -32.09 9.93
C ARG A 482 -3.19 -31.24 9.58
N ILE A 483 -3.81 -30.69 10.62
CA ILE A 483 -4.98 -29.83 10.52
C ILE A 483 -4.53 -28.40 10.75
N PHE A 484 -4.99 -27.52 9.87
CA PHE A 484 -4.69 -26.10 9.89
C PHE A 484 -5.99 -25.31 10.00
N ASN A 485 -5.95 -24.18 10.69
CA ASN A 485 -7.06 -23.22 10.63
C ASN A 485 -7.03 -22.45 9.30
N VAL A 486 -8.05 -21.62 9.08
CA VAL A 486 -8.15 -20.74 7.89
C VAL A 486 -6.99 -19.74 7.75
N LEU A 487 -6.17 -19.58 8.79
CA LEU A 487 -4.97 -18.73 8.79
C LEU A 487 -3.68 -19.53 8.52
N GLY A 488 -3.80 -20.81 8.14
CA GLY A 488 -2.65 -21.67 7.84
C GLY A 488 -1.82 -22.09 9.06
N GLN A 489 -2.33 -21.87 10.29
CA GLN A 489 -1.64 -22.27 11.51
C GLN A 489 -1.97 -23.72 11.87
N PRO A 490 -0.97 -24.54 12.26
CA PRO A 490 -1.22 -25.92 12.67
C PRO A 490 -2.00 -25.94 14.00
N VAL A 491 -3.21 -26.48 13.97
CA VAL A 491 -4.09 -26.58 15.14
C VAL A 491 -4.19 -28.00 15.70
N GLY A 492 -3.60 -28.98 15.02
CA GLY A 492 -3.50 -30.34 15.50
C GLY A 492 -3.17 -31.34 14.40
N ALA A 493 -3.28 -32.62 14.72
CA ALA A 493 -3.23 -33.70 13.76
C ALA A 493 -4.29 -34.76 14.11
N ARG A 494 -4.73 -35.53 13.11
CA ARG A 494 -5.67 -36.64 13.38
C ARG A 494 -5.03 -37.66 14.30
N ASN A 495 -5.82 -38.16 15.26
CA ASN A 495 -5.35 -39.17 16.21
C ASN A 495 -5.15 -40.54 15.53
N ALA A 496 -4.70 -41.54 16.30
CA ALA A 496 -4.40 -42.89 15.80
C ALA A 496 -5.59 -43.57 15.08
N ASN A 497 -6.83 -43.13 15.33
CA ASN A 497 -8.03 -43.66 14.72
C ASN A 497 -8.53 -42.83 13.52
N GLY A 498 -7.78 -41.81 13.10
CA GLY A 498 -8.15 -40.96 11.95
C GLY A 498 -9.24 -39.94 12.25
N THR A 499 -9.56 -39.72 13.53
CA THR A 499 -10.55 -38.72 13.96
C THR A 499 -9.89 -37.38 14.28
N LEU A 500 -10.65 -36.29 14.13
CA LEU A 500 -10.18 -34.95 14.43
C LEU A 500 -9.93 -34.78 15.94
N PRO A 501 -8.92 -33.99 16.33
CA PRO A 501 -8.79 -33.55 17.72
C PRO A 501 -9.97 -32.65 18.11
N ASP A 502 -10.23 -32.50 19.41
CA ASP A 502 -11.29 -31.62 19.92
C ASP A 502 -10.91 -30.16 19.63
N LEU A 503 -11.56 -29.58 18.62
CA LEU A 503 -11.26 -28.25 18.11
C LEU A 503 -12.50 -27.35 18.26
N PRO A 504 -12.33 -26.04 18.55
CA PRO A 504 -13.42 -25.08 18.57
C PRO A 504 -14.21 -25.08 17.26
N LYS A 505 -15.47 -24.62 17.26
CA LYS A 505 -16.24 -24.47 16.01
C LYS A 505 -15.50 -23.51 15.06
N GLY A 506 -15.17 -23.98 13.87
CA GLY A 506 -14.44 -23.22 12.86
C GLY A 506 -14.26 -24.01 11.57
N ILE A 507 -13.70 -23.37 10.55
CA ILE A 507 -13.32 -24.00 9.28
C ILE A 507 -11.86 -24.45 9.39
N TYR A 508 -11.61 -25.70 9.01
CA TYR A 508 -10.28 -26.29 9.07
C TYR A 508 -9.92 -26.93 7.73
N VAL A 509 -8.64 -26.87 7.43
CA VAL A 509 -8.04 -27.45 6.24
C VAL A 509 -7.13 -28.58 6.67
N GLU A 510 -7.30 -29.75 6.07
CA GLU A 510 -6.41 -30.89 6.25
C GLU A 510 -5.42 -30.95 5.10
N ILE A 511 -4.13 -31.02 5.43
CA ILE A 511 -3.07 -31.29 4.45
C ILE A 511 -2.71 -32.77 4.56
N LYS A 512 -2.90 -33.50 3.45
CA LYS A 512 -2.67 -34.94 3.32
C LYS A 512 -1.23 -35.29 3.03
#